data_AF-A0A1X9NAW4-F1
#
_entry.id   AF-A0A1X9NAW4-F1
#
_cell.length_a   1.000
_cell.length_b   1.000
_cell.length_c   1.000
_cell.angle_alpha   90.00
_cell.angle_beta   90.00
_cell.angle_gamma   90.00
#
_symmetry.space_group_name_H-M   'P 1'
#
loop_
_entity.id
_entity.type
_entity.pdbx_description
1 polymer ?
#
loop_
_entity_poly.entity_id
_entity_poly.type
_entity_poly.pdbx_seq_one_letter_code
_entity_poly.pdbx_strand_id
1 'polypeptide(L)'
;MSLTFNLSLIADRGGNLCGEDRFSIEACAACQGQYLFNQELKDVYFDPEDLARHFFKIPGMDLPPCGYCGAVIWDFADVSPDQTSAQAGPWAWALKSRVFTFND
;
A
#
# COMPACT_ATOMS: atom_id res chain seq x y z
N MET A 1 -2.93 -3.88 -16.22
CA MET A 1 -2.23 -5.00 -15.56
C MET A 1 -2.45 -4.87 -14.07
N SER A 2 -2.68 -5.98 -13.35
CA SER A 2 -2.79 -5.95 -11.89
C SER A 2 -1.40 -6.08 -11.25
N LEU A 3 -1.15 -5.35 -10.16
CA LEU A 3 0.09 -5.50 -9.38
C LEU A 3 0.14 -6.88 -8.74
N THR A 4 1.32 -7.50 -8.71
CA THR A 4 1.56 -8.75 -7.98
C THR A 4 2.50 -8.49 -6.83
N PHE A 5 2.19 -9.02 -5.65
CA PHE A 5 2.94 -8.76 -4.41
C PHE A 5 3.78 -9.95 -3.98
N ASN A 6 4.92 -9.67 -3.35
CA ASN A 6 5.84 -10.63 -2.78
C ASN A 6 5.49 -10.90 -1.32
N LEU A 7 4.54 -11.82 -1.10
CA LEU A 7 4.05 -12.20 0.22
C LEU A 7 5.18 -12.62 1.18
N SER A 8 6.15 -13.40 0.70
CA SER A 8 7.29 -13.82 1.53
C SER A 8 8.10 -12.64 2.05
N LEU A 9 8.43 -11.68 1.18
CA LEU A 9 9.19 -10.49 1.60
C LEU A 9 8.38 -9.55 2.50
N ILE A 10 7.06 -9.46 2.29
CA ILE A 10 6.15 -8.71 3.18
C ILE A 10 6.15 -9.36 4.57
N ALA A 11 6.04 -10.69 4.66
CA ALA A 11 6.13 -11.41 5.93
C ALA A 11 7.47 -11.21 6.63
N ASP A 12 8.58 -11.31 5.88
CA ASP A 12 9.93 -11.13 6.42
C ASP A 12 10.15 -9.73 7.01
N ARG A 13 9.42 -8.73 6.52
CA ARG A 13 9.43 -7.35 7.03
C ARG A 13 8.39 -7.07 8.11
N GLY A 14 7.70 -8.09 8.60
CA GLY A 14 6.76 -7.99 9.72
C GLY A 14 5.31 -7.73 9.33
N GLY A 15 4.95 -7.93 8.06
CA GLY A 15 3.55 -7.83 7.61
C GLY A 15 2.72 -8.99 8.12
N ASN A 16 1.50 -8.70 8.59
CA ASN A 16 0.54 -9.73 8.97
C ASN A 16 0.00 -10.42 7.71
N LEU A 17 0.00 -11.75 7.72
CA LEU A 17 -0.55 -12.61 6.67
C LEU A 17 -1.49 -13.67 7.26
N CYS A 18 -2.56 -14.01 6.53
CA CYS A 18 -3.44 -15.14 6.78
C CYS A 18 -3.42 -16.21 5.67
N GLY A 19 -2.57 -16.07 4.65
CA GLY A 19 -2.25 -17.09 3.64
C GLY A 19 -2.88 -16.85 2.26
N GLU A 20 -4.06 -16.23 2.21
CA GLU A 20 -4.74 -15.84 0.97
C GLU A 20 -4.79 -14.31 0.78
N ASP A 21 -3.83 -13.60 1.40
CA ASP A 21 -3.80 -12.15 1.48
C ASP A 21 -3.76 -11.48 0.10
N ARG A 22 -4.71 -10.58 -0.13
CA ARG A 22 -4.74 -9.70 -1.30
C ARG A 22 -4.25 -8.32 -0.91
N PHE A 23 -3.22 -7.86 -1.60
CA PHE A 23 -2.63 -6.55 -1.38
C PHE A 23 -2.97 -5.57 -2.49
N SER A 24 -3.05 -4.29 -2.14
CA SER A 24 -3.08 -3.17 -3.06
C SER A 24 -2.19 -2.04 -2.54
N ILE A 25 -1.71 -1.18 -3.45
CA ILE A 25 -1.16 0.12 -3.06
C ILE A 25 -2.30 1.12 -3.20
N GLU A 26 -2.52 1.90 -2.15
CA GLU A 26 -3.50 2.98 -2.14
C GLU A 26 -2.79 4.32 -1.94
N ALA A 27 -3.37 5.41 -2.41
CA ALA A 27 -2.75 6.73 -2.33
C ALA A 27 -3.68 7.76 -1.69
N CYS A 28 -3.11 8.70 -0.94
CA CYS A 28 -3.82 9.86 -0.46
C CYS A 28 -4.23 10.75 -1.64
N ALA A 29 -5.52 11.04 -1.79
CA ALA A 29 -6.02 11.90 -2.86
C ALA A 29 -5.36 13.30 -2.88
N ALA A 30 -4.99 13.83 -1.71
CA ALA A 30 -4.45 15.18 -1.56
C ALA A 30 -2.96 15.29 -1.91
N CYS A 31 -2.13 14.32 -1.53
CA CYS A 31 -0.67 14.41 -1.67
C CYS A 31 -0.01 13.23 -2.40
N GLN A 32 -0.80 12.25 -2.85
CA GLN A 32 -0.33 11.02 -3.51
C GLN A 32 0.61 10.16 -2.65
N GLY A 33 0.65 10.40 -1.33
CA GLY A 33 1.38 9.55 -0.39
C GLY A 33 0.82 8.13 -0.40
N GLN A 34 1.69 7.14 -0.56
CA GLN A 34 1.30 5.75 -0.81
C GLN A 34 1.26 4.92 0.48
N TYR A 35 0.33 3.97 0.52
CA TYR A 35 0.13 3.01 1.59
C TYR A 35 0.03 1.60 1.01
N LEU A 36 0.49 0.59 1.75
CA LEU A 36 0.26 -0.81 1.41
C LEU A 36 -0.96 -1.28 2.19
N PHE A 37 -1.97 -1.80 1.49
CA PHE A 37 -3.22 -2.26 2.09
C PHE A 37 -3.36 -3.77 1.95
N ASN A 38 -3.49 -4.49 3.06
CA ASN A 38 -3.91 -5.88 3.10
C ASN A 38 -5.45 -5.94 3.19
N GLN A 39 -6.09 -6.39 2.12
CA GLN A 39 -7.55 -6.43 2.01
C GLN A 39 -8.19 -7.50 2.90
N GLU A 40 -7.48 -8.58 3.23
CA GLU A 40 -8.04 -9.66 4.04
C GLU A 40 -8.07 -9.28 5.50
N LEU A 41 -6.96 -8.74 6.01
CA LEU A 41 -6.80 -8.35 7.41
C LEU A 41 -7.26 -6.92 7.70
N LYS A 42 -7.53 -6.12 6.66
CA LYS A 42 -7.84 -4.69 6.73
C LYS A 42 -6.69 -3.83 7.27
N ASP A 43 -5.45 -4.34 7.22
CA ASP A 43 -4.27 -3.60 7.64
C ASP A 43 -3.83 -2.60 6.59
N VAL A 44 -3.70 -1.33 7.00
CA VAL A 44 -3.04 -0.29 6.22
C VAL A 44 -1.68 -0.02 6.84
N TYR A 45 -0.62 -0.41 6.12
CA TYR A 45 0.76 -0.09 6.45
C TYR A 45 1.11 1.28 5.89
N PHE A 46 1.62 2.15 6.76
CA PHE A 46 1.96 3.54 6.40
C PHE A 46 3.45 3.85 6.51
N ASP A 47 4.25 2.93 7.06
CA ASP A 47 5.70 3.02 7.12
C ASP A 47 6.33 1.89 6.27
N PRO A 48 6.98 2.21 5.14
CA PRO A 48 7.57 1.21 4.24
C PRO A 48 8.79 0.51 4.83
N GLU A 49 9.35 1.00 5.92
CA GLU A 49 10.52 0.43 6.61
C GLU A 49 10.13 -0.35 7.88
N ASP A 50 8.89 -0.21 8.36
CA ASP A 50 8.40 -0.88 9.57
C ASP A 50 6.92 -1.26 9.45
N LEU A 51 6.66 -2.51 9.02
CA LEU A 51 5.29 -3.02 8.88
C LEU A 51 4.58 -3.29 10.21
N ALA A 52 5.27 -3.25 11.36
CA ALA A 52 4.58 -3.32 12.65
C ALA A 52 3.67 -2.09 12.83
N ARG A 53 3.95 -0.99 12.12
CA ARG A 53 3.17 0.24 12.14
C ARG A 53 2.06 0.21 11.08
N HIS A 54 0.87 -0.12 11.54
CA HIS A 54 -0.34 -0.16 10.72
C HIS A 54 -1.55 0.36 11.50
N PHE A 55 -2.64 0.61 10.77
CA PHE A 55 -3.97 0.80 11.35
C PHE A 55 -5.00 0.01 10.56
N PHE A 56 -6.16 -0.24 11.14
CA PHE A 56 -7.23 -0.96 10.48
C PHE A 56 -8.13 -0.02 9.66
N LYS A 57 -8.40 -0.39 8.41
CA LYS A 57 -9.39 0.26 7.53
C LYS A 57 -10.68 -0.55 7.54
N ILE A 58 -11.52 -0.30 8.54
CA ILE A 58 -12.82 -0.96 8.72
C ILE A 58 -13.94 0.04 8.43
N PRO A 59 -14.99 -0.34 7.67
CA PRO A 59 -16.13 0.53 7.44
C PRO A 59 -16.75 1.07 8.74
N GLY A 60 -16.95 2.38 8.81
CA GLY A 60 -17.53 3.06 9.98
C GLY A 60 -16.51 3.44 11.07
N MET A 61 -15.22 3.17 10.88
CA MET A 61 -14.16 3.69 11.73
C MET A 61 -13.53 4.96 11.13
N ASP A 62 -13.21 5.91 12.00
CA ASP A 62 -12.41 7.07 11.63
C ASP A 62 -10.98 6.63 11.31
N LEU A 63 -10.49 7.06 10.15
CA LEU A 63 -9.11 6.85 9.73
C LEU A 63 -8.22 7.92 10.37
N PRO A 64 -6.96 7.60 10.71
CA PRO A 64 -6.01 8.62 11.13
C PRO A 64 -5.77 9.63 10.00
N PRO A 65 -5.30 10.85 10.29
CA PRO A 65 -4.88 11.79 9.26
C PRO A 65 -3.80 11.19 8.35
N CYS A 66 -3.69 11.69 7.12
CA CYS A 66 -2.68 11.21 6.17
C CYS A 66 -1.28 11.38 6.78
N GLY A 67 -0.52 10.29 6.87
CA GLY A 67 0.82 10.27 7.45
C GLY A 67 1.85 11.13 6.70
N TYR A 68 1.54 11.55 5.48
CA TYR A 68 2.41 12.37 4.63
C TYR A 68 2.08 13.87 4.68
N CYS A 69 0.80 14.24 4.56
CA CYS A 69 0.39 15.65 4.46
C CYS A 69 -0.53 16.14 5.59
N GLY A 70 -0.96 15.26 6.49
CA GLY A 70 -1.83 15.60 7.61
C GLY A 70 -3.30 15.87 7.23
N ALA A 71 -3.71 15.60 5.98
CA ALA A 71 -5.11 15.75 5.58
C ALA A 71 -6.01 14.86 6.46
N VAL A 72 -7.07 15.45 7.02
CA VAL A 72 -7.94 14.80 8.02
C VAL A 72 -9.13 14.09 7.37
N ILE A 73 -9.67 14.69 6.31
CA ILE A 73 -10.68 14.08 5.46
C ILE A 73 -9.95 13.66 4.19
N TRP A 74 -9.39 12.46 4.22
CA TRP A 74 -8.74 11.88 3.07
C TRP A 74 -9.31 10.49 2.84
N ASP A 75 -9.96 10.33 1.70
CA ASP A 75 -10.24 9.01 1.19
C ASP A 75 -8.95 8.45 0.61
N PHE A 76 -8.68 7.18 0.87
CA PHE A 76 -7.82 6.41 -0.02
C PHE A 76 -8.49 6.49 -1.37
N ALA A 77 -7.90 7.25 -2.29
CA ALA A 77 -8.48 7.32 -3.60
C ALA A 77 -8.50 5.89 -4.16
N ASP A 78 -9.63 5.47 -4.74
CA ASP A 78 -9.70 4.29 -5.60
C ASP A 78 -8.74 4.40 -6.81
N VAL A 79 -8.03 5.53 -6.92
CA VAL A 79 -6.81 5.70 -7.70
C VAL A 79 -5.72 4.82 -7.09
N SER A 80 -5.81 3.52 -7.37
CA SER A 80 -4.65 2.65 -7.37
C SER A 80 -3.58 3.36 -8.22
N PRO A 81 -2.40 3.67 -7.69
CA PRO A 81 -1.34 4.24 -8.51
C PRO A 81 -1.10 3.30 -9.69
N ASP A 82 -0.88 3.89 -10.87
CA ASP A 82 -0.50 3.09 -12.02
C ASP A 82 0.77 2.27 -11.73
N GLN A 83 1.03 1.28 -12.56
CA GLN A 83 2.15 0.37 -12.36
C GLN A 83 3.51 1.10 -12.24
N THR A 84 3.69 2.21 -12.96
CA THR A 84 4.91 3.02 -12.95
C THR A 84 5.07 3.72 -11.59
N SER A 85 4.00 4.36 -11.10
CA SER A 85 3.98 5.05 -9.80
C SER A 85 4.17 4.07 -8.64
N ALA A 86 3.57 2.88 -8.72
CA ALA A 86 3.79 1.81 -7.74
C ALA A 86 5.25 1.31 -7.71
N GLN A 87 5.90 1.19 -8.87
CA GLN A 87 7.28 0.73 -8.98
C GLN A 87 8.34 1.80 -8.66
N ALA A 88 7.99 3.08 -8.78
CA ALA A 88 8.82 4.19 -8.35
C ALA A 88 8.57 4.59 -6.88
N GLY A 89 7.48 4.09 -6.29
CA GLY A 89 7.05 4.45 -4.95
C GLY A 89 7.77 3.70 -3.82
N PRO A 90 7.50 4.09 -2.55
CA PRO A 90 8.14 3.51 -1.37
C PRO A 90 7.87 2.00 -1.21
N TRP A 91 6.75 1.51 -1.76
CA TRP A 91 6.33 0.12 -1.69
C TRP A 91 6.84 -0.75 -2.85
N ALA A 92 7.71 -0.23 -3.72
CA ALA A 92 8.22 -0.96 -4.87
C ALA A 92 8.91 -2.28 -4.50
N TRP A 93 9.47 -2.38 -3.28
CA TRP A 93 10.07 -3.61 -2.77
C TRP A 93 9.03 -4.70 -2.48
N ALA A 94 7.78 -4.34 -2.18
CA ALA A 94 6.70 -5.29 -1.87
C ALA A 94 6.15 -5.97 -3.14
N LEU A 95 6.54 -5.51 -4.33
CA LEU A 95 6.11 -6.05 -5.61
C LEU A 95 6.93 -7.29 -5.99
N LYS A 96 6.27 -8.31 -6.56
CA LYS A 96 6.90 -9.57 -6.98
C LYS A 96 7.72 -9.44 -8.26
N SER A 97 7.36 -8.50 -9.13
CA SER A 97 8.11 -8.18 -10.34
C SER A 97 8.12 -6.68 -10.59
N ARG A 98 9.31 -6.16 -10.89
CA ARG A 98 9.47 -4.84 -11.53
C ARG A 98 9.34 -5.07 -13.03
N VAL A 99 8.41 -4.36 -13.67
CA VAL A 99 8.25 -4.38 -15.12
C VAL A 99 8.96 -3.16 -15.64
N PHE A 100 10.07 -3.37 -16.33
CA PHE A 100 10.77 -2.29 -17.01
C PHE A 100 10.14 -2.11 -18.39
N THR A 101 9.43 -1.00 -18.59
CA THR A 101 9.02 -0.55 -19.92
C THR A 101 10.18 0.21 -20.53
N PHE A 102 10.77 -0.34 -21.59
CA PHE A 102 11.66 0.39 -22.47
C PHE A 102 10.81 0.98 -23.59
N ASN A 103 10.86 2.30 -23.78
CA ASN A 103 10.33 2.91 -24.99
C ASN A 103 11.44 2.81 -26.05
N ASP A 104 11.15 2.13 -27.16
CA ASP A 104 12.01 2.09 -28.34
C ASP A 104 12.18 3.48 -28.98
#